data_AF-A0A3N6N5E8-F1
#
_entry.id   AF-A0A3N6N5E8-F1
#
_cell.length_a   1.000
_cell.length_b   1.000
_cell.length_c   1.000
_cell.angle_alpha   90.00
_cell.angle_beta   90.00
_cell.angle_gamma   90.00
#
_symmetry.space_group_name_H-M   'P 1'
#
loop_
_entity.id
_entity.type
_entity.pdbx_description
1 polymer ?
#
loop_
_entity_poly.entity_id
_entity_poly.type
_entity_poly.pdbx_seq_one_letter_code
_entity_poly.pdbx_strand_id
1 'polypeptide(L)' 'MINDGNFKIDDSRFSWDTYSIVFQGFMISTTFAQLQAKYPYYQEVFQRLYQNYQVVPCSSSFRFK' A
#
# COMPACT_ATOMS: atom_id res chain seq x y z
N MET A 1 -13.18 7.86 4.49
CA MET A 1 -12.18 7.28 5.39
C MET A 1 -10.90 8.02 5.07
N ILE A 2 -10.59 9.04 5.87
CA ILE A 2 -9.61 10.08 5.55
C ILE A 2 -8.22 9.44 5.61
N ASN A 3 -7.41 9.58 4.56
CA ASN A 3 -5.95 9.46 4.72
C ASN A 3 -5.58 10.67 5.55
N ASP A 4 -5.41 10.52 6.87
CA ASP A 4 -5.07 11.64 7.77
C ASP A 4 -3.64 12.16 7.53
N GLY A 5 -3.16 12.19 6.28
CA GLY A 5 -1.83 12.67 5.88
C GLY A 5 -0.67 11.88 6.50
N ASN A 6 -0.96 10.77 7.20
CA ASN A 6 -0.01 10.10 8.07
C ASN A 6 0.73 8.94 7.39
N PHE A 7 0.29 8.48 6.22
CA PHE A 7 1.05 7.48 5.49
C PHE A 7 2.36 8.10 4.99
N LYS A 8 3.46 7.76 5.64
CA LYS A 8 4.81 8.15 5.26
C LYS A 8 5.73 6.98 5.52
N ILE A 9 6.31 6.42 4.46
CA ILE A 9 7.31 5.37 4.57
C ILE A 9 8.49 5.68 3.66
N ASP A 10 9.68 5.44 4.19
CA ASP A 10 10.92 5.55 3.42
C ASP A 10 11.15 4.24 2.64
N ASP A 11 10.43 4.11 1.52
CA ASP A 11 10.53 3.00 0.58
C ASP A 11 10.20 3.53 -0.83
N SER A 12 11.18 3.44 -1.74
CA SER A 12 11.08 4.01 -3.09
C SER A 12 9.99 3.39 -3.96
N ARG A 13 9.46 2.22 -3.55
CA ARG A 13 8.33 1.58 -4.25
C ARG A 13 7.01 2.28 -3.95
N PHE A 14 6.96 3.19 -2.98
CA PHE A 14 5.73 3.90 -2.63
C PHE A 14 5.73 5.31 -3.15
N SER A 15 4.58 5.72 -3.66
CA SER A 15 4.25 7.11 -3.92
C SER A 15 2.88 7.36 -3.32
N TRP A 16 2.71 8.51 -2.66
CA TRP A 16 1.44 8.85 -2.03
C TRP A 16 1.21 10.34 -2.07
N ASP A 17 -0.06 10.71 -2.05
CA ASP A 17 -0.54 12.08 -1.90
C ASP A 17 -1.69 12.10 -0.89
N THR A 18 -2.35 13.25 -0.77
CA THR A 18 -3.51 13.44 0.12
C THR A 18 -4.65 12.46 -0.15
N TYR A 19 -4.75 11.93 -1.38
CA TYR A 19 -5.91 11.19 -1.86
C TYR A 19 -5.60 9.75 -2.24
N SER A 20 -4.34 9.35 -2.35
CA SER A 20 -3.97 8.05 -2.88
C SER A 20 -2.64 7.53 -2.35
N ILE A 21 -2.53 6.21 -2.32
CA ILE A 21 -1.28 5.48 -2.11
C ILE A 21 -1.12 4.53 -3.30
N VAL A 22 0.06 4.56 -3.89
CA VAL A 22 0.46 3.74 -5.03
C VAL A 22 1.68 2.93 -4.62
N PHE A 23 1.62 1.63 -4.86
CA PHE A 23 2.77 0.74 -4.74
C PHE A 23 3.24 0.33 -6.14
N GLN A 24 4.50 0.60 -6.43
CA GLN A 24 5.19 0.26 -7.66
C GLN A 24 5.88 -1.10 -7.51
N GLY A 25 5.34 -2.10 -8.20
CA GLY A 25 5.87 -3.47 -8.19
C GLY A 25 4.76 -4.49 -7.97
N PHE A 26 5.18 -5.74 -7.76
CA PHE A 26 4.26 -6.85 -7.54
C PHE A 26 3.94 -6.99 -6.05
N MET A 27 2.71 -6.70 -5.66
CA MET A 27 2.25 -6.90 -4.28
C MET A 27 1.87 -8.37 -4.07
N ILE A 28 2.85 -9.26 -4.17
CA ILE A 28 2.71 -10.70 -3.90
C ILE A 28 2.78 -10.99 -2.40
N SER A 29 2.42 -12.22 -2.00
CA SER A 29 2.31 -12.61 -0.58
C SER A 29 3.61 -12.39 0.22
N THR A 30 4.76 -12.63 -0.40
CA THR A 30 6.07 -12.41 0.24
C THR A 30 6.33 -10.92 0.51
N THR A 31 6.06 -10.06 -0.47
CA THR A 31 6.18 -8.60 -0.34
C THR A 31 5.21 -8.06 0.70
N PHE A 32 3.96 -8.56 0.72
CA PHE A 32 2.98 -8.22 1.72
C PHE A 32 3.45 -8.55 3.15
N ALA A 33 3.93 -9.78 3.38
CA ALA A 33 4.44 -10.20 4.68
C ALA A 33 5.66 -9.36 5.12
N GLN A 34 6.57 -9.05 4.21
CA GLN A 34 7.72 -8.19 4.49
C GLN A 34 7.31 -6.77 4.91
N LEU A 35 6.34 -6.17 4.20
CA LEU A 35 5.85 -4.83 4.51
C LEU A 35 5.12 -4.79 5.85
N GLN A 36 4.30 -5.79 6.16
CA GLN A 36 3.62 -5.88 7.46
C GLN A 36 4.61 -6.06 8.62
N ALA A 37 5.69 -6.82 8.42
CA ALA A 37 6.74 -6.98 9.42
C ALA A 37 7.57 -5.70 9.61
N LYS A 38 7.87 -4.99 8.52
CA LYS A 38 8.70 -3.78 8.54
C LYS A 38 7.94 -2.55 9.05
N TYR A 39 6.65 -2.41 8.72
CA TYR A 39 5.82 -1.28 9.12
C TYR A 39 4.49 -1.75 9.73
N PRO A 40 4.50 -2.26 10.96
CA PRO A 40 3.30 -2.83 11.60
C PRO A 40 2.17 -1.81 11.79
N TYR A 41 2.48 -0.51 11.83
CA TYR A 41 1.48 0.56 11.94
C TYR A 41 0.59 0.71 10.69
N TYR A 42 1.06 0.26 9.51
CA TYR A 42 0.34 0.42 8.24
C TYR A 42 -0.26 -0.88 7.70
N GLN A 43 -0.51 -1.88 8.56
CA GLN A 43 -1.03 -3.19 8.16
C GLN A 43 -2.28 -3.11 7.29
N GLU A 44 -3.22 -2.22 7.63
CA GLU A 44 -4.48 -2.06 6.87
C GLU A 44 -4.23 -1.53 5.45
N VAL A 45 -3.27 -0.62 5.27
CA VAL A 45 -2.90 -0.08 3.95
C VAL A 45 -2.34 -1.20 3.07
N PHE A 46 -1.41 -2.00 3.60
CA PHE A 46 -0.82 -3.10 2.83
C PHE A 46 -1.84 -4.17 2.49
N GLN A 47 -2.80 -4.44 3.39
CA GLN A 47 -3.87 -5.39 3.13
C GLN A 47 -4.73 -4.95 1.96
N ARG A 48 -5.09 -3.66 1.88
CA ARG A 48 -5.85 -3.10 0.75
C ARG A 48 -5.06 -3.17 -0.56
N LEU A 49 -3.77 -2.82 -0.53
CA LEU A 49 -2.91 -2.90 -1.71
C LEU A 49 -2.77 -4.34 -2.23
N TYR A 50 -2.67 -5.31 -1.32
CA TYR A 50 -2.62 -6.74 -1.65
C TYR A 50 -3.95 -7.23 -2.24
N GLN A 51 -5.08 -6.88 -1.62
CA GLN A 51 -6.40 -7.21 -2.16
C GLN A 51 -6.62 -6.61 -3.56
N ASN A 52 -6.23 -5.35 -3.77
CA ASN A 52 -6.34 -4.70 -5.07
C ASN A 52 -5.46 -5.38 -6.12
N TYR A 53 -4.27 -5.86 -5.74
CA TYR A 53 -3.38 -6.63 -6.63
C TYR A 53 -4.02 -7.93 -7.11
N GLN A 54 -4.72 -8.64 -6.22
CA GLN A 54 -5.39 -9.90 -6.57
C GLN A 54 -6.50 -9.70 -7.61
N VAL A 55 -7.09 -8.50 -7.68
CA VAL A 55 -8.11 -8.13 -8.67
C VAL A 55 -7.47 -7.56 -9.95
N VAL A 56 -6.41 -6.75 -9.83
CA VAL A 56 -5.69 -6.13 -10.94
C VAL A 56 -4.17 -6.30 -10.76
N PRO A 57 -3.55 -7.31 -11.41
CA PRO A 57 -2.15 -7.68 -11.18
C PRO A 57 -1.09 -6.66 -11.66
N CYS A 58 -1.50 -5.56 -12.29
CA CYS A 58 -0.58 -4.62 -12.93
C CYS A 58 -0.32 -3.34 -12.11
N SER A 59 -1.15 -3.03 -11.10
CA SER A 59 -0.92 -1.86 -10.25
C SER A 59 -1.75 -1.91 -8.97
N SER A 60 -1.09 -2.03 -7.82
CA SER A 60 -1.72 -1.87 -6.51
C SER A 60 -1.83 -0.39 -6.17
N SER A 61 -3.01 0.18 -6.36
CA SER A 61 -3.33 1.55 -5.94
C SER A 61 -4.60 1.56 -5.11
N PHE A 62 -4.69 2.46 -4.13
CA PHE A 62 -5.93 2.71 -3.39
C PHE A 62 -6.17 4.22 -3.26
N ARG A 63 -7.44 4.64 -3.40
CA ARG A 63 -7.88 6.03 -3.29
C ARG A 63 -8.78 6.21 -2.07
N PHE A 64 -8.57 7.28 -1.33
CA PHE A 64 -9.37 7.67 -0.19
C PHE A 64 -10.56 8.52 -0.68
N LYS A 65 -11.78 8.08 -0.35
CA LYS A 65 -13.00 8.90 -0.46
C LYS A 65 -13.34 9.53 0.88
#